data_AF-A0AAN7FQ30-F1
#
_entry.id   AF-A0AAN7FQ30-F1
#
_cell.length_a   1.000
_cell.length_b   1.000
_cell.length_c   1.000
_cell.angle_alpha   90.00
_cell.angle_beta   90.00
_cell.angle_gamma   90.00
#
_symmetry.space_group_name_H-M   'P 1'
#
loop_
_entity.id
_entity.type
_entity.pdbx_description
1 polymer ?
#
loop_
_entity_poly.entity_id
_entity_poly.type
_entity_poly.pdbx_seq_one_letter_code
_entity_poly.pdbx_strand_id
1 'polypeptide(L)'
;MFCHYAARAGRQMVSSAKQVVMLTRACTLASSPTPFSSHPTNVRLVPEPNRSFVTMTTNNDDPHEVDAMFQRKHSLRSKLRKDLKNMDPIRRSEEDNAIQSIVLEAPWFKASKSLCAYVSCAALREVDTSRIVSQVLSKPTEEQKKLYVPRVEDRNSNMRMLRISSVDDLVINSMNILEPSLVDCDGKQREDVMEASNPVDLFILPGLAFDRSGRRLGRGGGYYDLFLNKYQELAKQCKWKQPLLVALSYSLQIVDEGAIAVTSNDVPVDALVSPAGFIPMSPAALDRG
;
A
#
# COMPACT_ATOMS: atom_id res chain seq x y z
N MET A 1 -34.93 -37.21 -9.51
CA MET A 1 -34.47 -38.53 -9.07
C MET A 1 -33.29 -38.29 -8.13
N PHE A 2 -33.54 -38.41 -6.80
CA PHE A 2 -32.62 -38.56 -5.65
C PHE A 2 -31.37 -37.65 -5.51
N CYS A 3 -30.99 -37.09 -4.35
CA CYS A 3 -31.52 -37.15 -2.99
C CYS A 3 -30.85 -36.05 -2.12
N HIS A 4 -31.57 -35.70 -1.05
CA HIS A 4 -31.19 -34.90 0.13
C HIS A 4 -29.81 -35.17 0.73
N TYR A 5 -29.24 -34.14 1.38
CA TYR A 5 -28.80 -34.29 2.78
C TYR A 5 -29.21 -33.08 3.64
N ALA A 6 -29.75 -33.40 4.81
CA ALA A 6 -30.43 -32.52 5.75
C ALA A 6 -29.54 -32.18 6.96
N ALA A 7 -29.97 -31.15 7.68
CA ALA A 7 -29.42 -30.57 8.89
C ALA A 7 -29.63 -31.39 10.18
N ARG A 8 -28.83 -31.06 11.22
CA ARG A 8 -29.06 -31.07 12.70
C ARG A 8 -27.76 -31.44 13.43
N ALA A 9 -27.41 -31.02 14.65
CA ALA A 9 -27.93 -30.17 15.72
C ALA A 9 -26.70 -29.80 16.60
N GLY A 10 -26.58 -28.64 17.24
CA GLY A 10 -27.22 -28.31 18.51
C GLY A 10 -26.38 -28.79 19.72
N ARG A 11 -25.68 -27.86 20.39
CA ARG A 11 -25.46 -27.93 21.85
C ARG A 11 -25.09 -26.55 22.44
N GLN A 12 -26.00 -26.02 23.24
CA GLN A 12 -25.77 -24.94 24.21
C GLN A 12 -24.91 -25.48 25.37
N MET A 13 -24.02 -24.63 25.90
CA MET A 13 -23.69 -24.64 27.32
C MET A 13 -23.72 -23.21 27.86
N VAL A 14 -24.28 -23.13 29.06
CA VAL A 14 -24.63 -21.94 29.84
C VAL A 14 -23.57 -21.72 30.92
N SER A 15 -23.45 -20.47 31.37
CA SER A 15 -22.94 -20.05 32.69
C SER A 15 -21.43 -19.95 32.90
N SER A 16 -20.93 -18.74 33.11
CA SER A 16 -20.69 -18.25 34.47
C SER A 16 -20.20 -16.81 34.45
N ALA A 17 -20.96 -15.93 35.10
CA ALA A 17 -20.56 -14.58 35.44
C ALA A 17 -19.52 -14.62 36.57
N LYS A 18 -18.42 -13.90 36.42
CA LYS A 18 -17.63 -13.40 37.56
C LYS A 18 -17.32 -11.92 37.40
N GLN A 19 -18.05 -11.20 38.21
CA GLN A 19 -17.92 -9.81 38.62
C GLN A 19 -16.61 -9.63 39.38
N VAL A 20 -15.76 -8.69 38.98
CA VAL A 20 -14.64 -8.20 39.80
C VAL A 20 -14.73 -6.67 39.87
N VAL A 21 -15.41 -6.25 40.94
CA VAL A 21 -15.12 -5.14 41.85
C VAL A 21 -14.23 -4.00 41.34
N MET A 22 -14.85 -2.83 41.23
CA MET A 22 -14.25 -1.50 41.32
C MET A 22 -13.43 -1.34 42.59
N LEU A 23 -12.20 -0.84 42.47
CA LEU A 23 -11.49 -0.20 43.56
C LEU A 23 -11.09 1.22 43.14
N THR A 24 -11.85 2.14 43.71
CA THR A 24 -11.58 3.56 43.85
C THR A 24 -10.22 3.80 44.51
N ARG A 25 -9.48 4.78 44.00
CA ARG A 25 -8.75 5.72 44.84
C ARG A 25 -8.37 6.99 44.07
N ALA A 26 -9.07 8.07 44.43
CA ALA A 26 -8.66 9.44 44.19
C ALA A 26 -7.46 9.79 45.08
N CYS A 27 -6.54 10.60 44.57
CA CYS A 27 -5.62 11.37 45.40
C CYS A 27 -5.39 12.75 44.77
N THR A 28 -6.13 13.71 45.33
CA THR A 28 -5.84 15.12 45.63
C THR A 28 -4.74 15.92 44.91
N LEU A 29 -5.21 17.08 44.46
CA LEU A 29 -4.57 18.36 44.15
C LEU A 29 -3.48 18.84 45.14
N ALA A 30 -2.47 19.52 44.60
CA ALA A 30 -1.75 20.66 45.22
C ALA A 30 -0.94 21.37 44.11
N SER A 31 -1.42 22.49 43.56
CA SER A 31 -1.09 23.89 43.94
C SER A 31 0.34 24.34 43.59
N SER A 32 0.42 25.24 42.60
CA SER A 32 1.53 26.18 42.35
C SER A 32 1.59 27.28 43.43
N PRO A 33 2.69 28.04 43.58
CA PRO A 33 2.89 29.26 42.77
C PRO A 33 4.37 29.59 42.38
N THR A 34 4.49 30.61 41.52
CA THR A 34 5.64 31.28 40.86
C THR A 34 6.50 32.15 41.83
N PRO A 35 7.41 33.10 41.45
CA PRO A 35 7.95 33.60 40.14
C PRO A 35 9.49 33.93 40.13
N PHE A 36 9.94 34.74 39.14
CA PHE A 36 11.27 35.39 38.92
C PHE A 36 12.33 34.57 38.15
N SER A 37 13.16 35.12 37.25
CA SER A 37 13.26 36.41 36.56
C SER A 37 14.32 36.25 35.45
N SER A 38 14.26 37.12 34.47
CA SER A 38 15.10 37.24 33.29
C SER A 38 16.59 37.44 33.57
N HIS A 39 17.44 36.90 32.68
CA HIS A 39 18.49 37.69 32.01
C HIS A 39 18.99 37.00 30.72
N PRO A 40 19.33 37.77 29.67
CA PRO A 40 19.64 37.27 28.34
C PRO A 40 21.14 36.98 28.20
N THR A 41 21.51 35.74 27.88
CA THR A 41 22.90 35.41 27.53
C THR A 41 23.11 35.63 26.04
N ASN A 42 23.99 36.57 25.75
CA ASN A 42 24.42 37.03 24.44
C ASN A 42 25.18 35.91 23.72
N VAL A 43 24.50 35.13 22.86
CA VAL A 43 25.15 34.14 21.99
C VAL A 43 25.61 34.84 20.72
N ARG A 44 26.93 35.03 20.66
CA ARG A 44 27.69 35.56 19.53
C ARG A 44 27.49 34.66 18.31
N LEU A 45 26.78 35.15 17.30
CA LEU A 45 26.67 34.55 15.98
C LEU A 45 28.06 34.46 15.33
N VAL A 46 28.55 33.23 15.16
CA VAL A 46 29.68 32.93 14.28
C VAL A 46 29.11 32.68 12.88
N PRO A 47 29.61 33.31 11.80
CA PRO A 47 29.13 33.02 10.46
C PRO A 47 29.65 31.64 10.05
N GLU A 48 28.74 30.67 9.92
CA GLU A 48 29.02 29.38 9.28
C GLU A 48 29.39 29.59 7.81
N PRO A 49 30.40 28.87 7.29
CA PRO A 49 30.88 29.06 5.93
C PRO A 49 29.81 28.62 4.93
N ASN A 50 29.64 29.48 3.93
CA ASN A 50 28.76 29.37 2.77
C ASN A 50 28.81 27.95 2.15
N ARG A 51 27.90 27.07 2.58
CA ARG A 51 27.74 25.74 1.99
C ARG A 51 26.86 25.92 0.76
N SER A 52 27.50 26.20 -0.36
CA SER A 52 26.88 26.12 -1.67
C SER A 52 26.27 24.73 -1.84
N PHE A 53 24.94 24.64 -1.68
CA PHE A 53 24.18 23.53 -2.22
C PHE A 53 24.32 23.63 -3.74
N VAL A 54 25.23 22.83 -4.30
CA VAL A 54 25.22 22.54 -5.72
C VAL A 54 23.97 21.70 -5.95
N THR A 55 22.88 22.37 -6.24
CA THR A 55 21.72 21.75 -6.87
C THR A 55 22.18 21.31 -8.24
N MET A 56 22.53 20.03 -8.40
CA MET A 56 22.70 19.42 -9.71
C MET A 56 21.31 19.33 -10.33
N THR A 57 20.86 20.42 -10.97
CA THR A 57 19.81 20.35 -11.98
C THR A 57 20.42 19.64 -13.17
N THR A 58 20.36 18.31 -13.18
CA THR A 58 20.71 17.54 -14.37
C THR A 58 19.64 17.80 -15.42
N ASN A 59 20.04 18.43 -16.52
CA ASN A 59 19.26 18.49 -17.74
C ASN A 59 18.90 17.04 -18.11
N ASN A 60 17.61 16.72 -18.11
CA ASN A 60 17.07 15.36 -18.15
C ASN A 60 17.18 14.64 -19.52
N ASP A 61 18.10 15.05 -20.40
CA ASP A 61 18.14 14.60 -21.80
C ASP A 61 19.55 14.24 -22.31
N ASP A 62 20.44 13.70 -21.47
CA ASP A 62 21.60 12.94 -21.98
C ASP A 62 21.19 11.47 -22.22
N PRO A 63 21.12 11.00 -23.48
CA PRO A 63 20.73 9.62 -23.80
C PRO A 63 21.60 8.58 -23.09
N HIS A 64 22.88 8.88 -22.84
CA HIS A 64 23.79 7.95 -22.16
C HIS A 64 23.44 7.76 -20.68
N GLU A 65 22.97 8.82 -20.00
CA GLU A 65 22.55 8.74 -18.60
C GLU A 65 21.25 7.95 -18.46
N VAL A 66 20.30 8.20 -19.36
CA VAL A 66 19.01 7.49 -19.43
C VAL A 66 19.22 5.99 -19.68
N ASP A 67 20.08 5.62 -20.64
CA ASP A 67 20.42 4.22 -20.92
C ASP A 67 21.10 3.55 -19.71
N ALA A 68 22.03 4.24 -19.05
CA ALA A 68 22.67 3.74 -17.84
C ALA A 68 21.66 3.53 -16.69
N MET A 69 20.64 4.39 -16.57
CA MET A 69 19.56 4.21 -15.61
C MET A 69 18.71 2.97 -15.93
N PHE A 70 18.34 2.77 -17.20
CA PHE A 70 17.57 1.59 -17.61
C PHE A 70 18.34 0.30 -17.40
N GLN A 71 19.65 0.29 -17.67
CA GLN A 71 20.52 -0.86 -17.39
C GLN A 71 20.60 -1.16 -15.89
N ARG A 72 20.79 -0.13 -15.03
CA ARG A 72 20.77 -0.30 -13.57
C ARG A 72 19.45 -0.89 -13.08
N LYS A 73 18.31 -0.35 -13.56
CA LYS A 73 16.98 -0.90 -13.26
C LYS A 73 16.86 -2.35 -13.73
N HIS A 74 17.34 -2.69 -14.93
CA HIS A 74 17.27 -4.05 -15.47
C HIS A 74 18.07 -5.05 -14.62
N SER A 75 19.32 -4.71 -14.27
CA SER A 75 20.17 -5.53 -13.41
C SER A 75 19.55 -5.77 -12.04
N LEU A 76 19.00 -4.72 -11.41
CA LEU A 76 18.33 -4.85 -10.12
C LEU A 76 17.07 -5.73 -10.20
N ARG A 77 16.26 -5.59 -11.25
CA ARG A 77 15.11 -6.48 -11.48
C ARG A 77 15.53 -7.93 -11.63
N SER A 78 16.61 -8.20 -12.37
CA SER A 78 17.13 -9.56 -12.58
C SER A 78 17.57 -10.18 -11.25
N LYS A 79 18.35 -9.43 -10.45
CA LYS A 79 18.78 -9.85 -9.11
C LYS A 79 17.58 -10.17 -8.22
N LEU A 80 16.63 -9.26 -8.06
CA LEU A 80 15.53 -9.47 -7.10
C LEU A 80 14.55 -10.55 -7.55
N ARG A 81 14.34 -10.76 -8.86
CA ARG A 81 13.58 -11.93 -9.33
C ARG A 81 14.25 -13.24 -8.94
N LYS A 82 15.58 -13.32 -9.02
CA LYS A 82 16.35 -14.49 -8.57
C LYS A 82 16.24 -14.66 -7.06
N ASP A 83 16.41 -13.59 -6.30
CA ASP A 83 16.34 -13.62 -4.83
C ASP A 83 14.94 -14.05 -4.36
N LEU A 84 13.86 -13.49 -4.92
CA LEU A 84 12.47 -13.89 -4.65
C LEU A 84 12.18 -15.34 -5.05
N LYS A 85 12.76 -15.82 -6.16
CA LYS A 85 12.61 -17.21 -6.59
C LYS A 85 13.25 -18.18 -5.59
N ASN A 86 14.35 -17.76 -4.97
CA ASN A 86 15.13 -18.54 -4.02
C ASN A 86 14.74 -18.30 -2.55
N MET A 87 13.74 -17.45 -2.29
CA MET A 87 13.23 -17.21 -0.95
C MET A 87 12.66 -18.51 -0.37
N ASP A 88 13.05 -18.81 0.86
CA ASP A 88 12.54 -19.98 1.58
C ASP A 88 11.00 -19.91 1.68
N PRO A 89 10.25 -20.97 1.29
CA PRO A 89 8.79 -20.94 1.29
C PRO A 89 8.16 -20.73 2.67
N ILE A 90 8.79 -21.24 3.75
CA ILE A 90 8.28 -21.08 5.11
C ILE A 90 8.41 -19.61 5.50
N ARG A 91 9.61 -19.05 5.35
CA ARG A 91 9.86 -17.63 5.61
C ARG A 91 8.95 -16.73 4.78
N ARG A 92 8.73 -17.05 3.50
CA ARG A 92 7.82 -16.28 2.64
C ARG A 92 6.40 -16.26 3.21
N SER A 93 5.89 -17.41 3.64
CA SER A 93 4.56 -17.50 4.23
C SER A 93 4.47 -16.77 5.58
N GLU A 94 5.52 -16.80 6.40
CA GLU A 94 5.59 -16.03 7.65
C GLU A 94 5.55 -14.52 7.38
N GLU A 95 6.35 -14.05 6.41
CA GLU A 95 6.38 -12.64 6.00
C GLU A 95 5.03 -12.22 5.39
N ASP A 96 4.39 -13.06 4.56
CA ASP A 96 3.04 -12.82 4.02
C ASP A 96 2.01 -12.63 5.16
N ASN A 97 2.04 -13.49 6.17
CA ASN A 97 1.13 -13.42 7.30
C ASN A 97 1.34 -12.17 8.16
N ALA A 98 2.60 -11.82 8.44
CA ALA A 98 2.96 -10.63 9.20
C ALA A 98 2.50 -9.35 8.49
N ILE A 99 2.82 -9.23 7.19
CA ILE A 99 2.45 -8.06 6.38
C ILE A 99 0.93 -7.88 6.34
N GLN A 100 0.18 -8.95 6.03
CA GLN A 100 -1.29 -8.86 5.95
C GLN A 100 -1.91 -8.49 7.30
N SER A 101 -1.40 -9.03 8.42
CA SER A 101 -1.90 -8.67 9.75
C SER A 101 -1.65 -7.19 10.07
N ILE A 102 -0.46 -6.66 9.76
CA ILE A 102 -0.14 -5.24 9.95
C ILE A 102 -1.11 -4.35 9.16
N VAL A 103 -1.37 -4.69 7.88
CA VAL A 103 -2.32 -3.93 7.04
C VAL A 103 -3.72 -3.97 7.64
N LEU A 104 -4.22 -5.15 8.01
CA LEU A 104 -5.57 -5.33 8.52
C LEU A 104 -5.80 -4.61 9.86
N GLU A 105 -4.76 -4.49 10.68
CA GLU A 105 -4.82 -3.83 11.98
C GLU A 105 -4.64 -2.31 11.90
N ALA A 106 -4.08 -1.79 10.80
CA ALA A 106 -3.70 -0.40 10.65
C ALA A 106 -4.90 0.58 10.68
N PRO A 107 -4.78 1.72 11.39
CA PRO A 107 -5.82 2.76 11.41
C PRO A 107 -6.16 3.28 10.01
N TRP A 108 -5.14 3.52 9.16
CA TRP A 108 -5.34 4.01 7.80
C TRP A 108 -6.07 3.02 6.89
N PHE A 109 -5.91 1.71 7.12
CA PHE A 109 -6.68 0.69 6.41
C PHE A 109 -8.11 0.63 6.94
N LYS A 110 -8.30 0.64 8.26
CA LYS A 110 -9.63 0.60 8.88
C LYS A 110 -10.48 1.82 8.54
N ALA A 111 -9.87 3.00 8.43
CA ALA A 111 -10.57 4.25 8.10
C ALA A 111 -10.92 4.43 6.61
N SER A 112 -10.30 3.68 5.69
CA SER A 112 -10.59 3.81 4.25
C SER A 112 -12.02 3.38 3.92
N LYS A 113 -12.66 4.02 2.93
CA LYS A 113 -13.96 3.63 2.38
C LYS A 113 -13.80 3.05 0.98
N SER A 114 -12.73 3.38 0.29
CA SER A 114 -12.40 2.86 -1.03
C SER A 114 -10.89 2.61 -1.14
N LEU A 115 -10.52 1.50 -1.75
CA LEU A 115 -9.12 1.17 -2.02
C LEU A 115 -8.93 0.48 -3.37
N CYS A 116 -7.76 0.73 -3.96
CA CYS A 116 -7.22 -0.07 -5.04
C CYS A 116 -6.20 -1.05 -4.47
N ALA A 117 -6.25 -2.32 -4.84
CA ALA A 117 -5.25 -3.31 -4.44
C ALA A 117 -4.92 -4.24 -5.60
N TYR A 118 -3.65 -4.67 -5.67
CA TYR A 118 -3.30 -5.75 -6.58
C TYR A 118 -3.80 -7.09 -6.06
N VAL A 119 -4.19 -7.99 -6.97
CA VAL A 119 -4.44 -9.39 -6.65
C VAL A 119 -3.12 -10.14 -6.79
N SER A 120 -2.59 -10.62 -5.67
CA SER A 120 -1.27 -11.27 -5.65
C SER A 120 -1.24 -12.50 -6.54
N CYS A 121 -0.23 -12.59 -7.42
CA CYS A 121 0.01 -13.76 -8.25
C CYS A 121 1.19 -14.58 -7.71
N ALA A 122 0.94 -15.85 -7.37
CA ALA A 122 1.98 -16.74 -6.83
C ALA A 122 3.18 -16.95 -7.78
N ALA A 123 2.93 -16.93 -9.10
CA ALA A 123 3.97 -17.02 -10.13
C ALA A 123 4.87 -15.77 -10.18
N LEU A 124 4.30 -14.62 -9.81
CA LEU A 124 5.02 -13.35 -9.74
C LEU A 124 5.84 -13.19 -8.45
N ARG A 125 5.66 -14.06 -7.46
CA ARG A 125 6.32 -14.00 -6.14
C ARG A 125 6.06 -12.68 -5.41
N GLU A 126 4.85 -12.17 -5.53
CA GLU A 126 4.40 -10.98 -4.80
C GLU A 126 3.97 -11.34 -3.38
N VAL A 127 3.98 -10.35 -2.48
CA VAL A 127 3.35 -10.48 -1.16
C VAL A 127 1.88 -10.85 -1.35
N ASP A 128 1.42 -11.86 -0.60
CA ASP A 128 0.03 -12.28 -0.64
C ASP A 128 -0.91 -11.18 -0.15
N THR A 129 -1.99 -10.95 -0.90
CA THR A 129 -3.05 -9.99 -0.55
C THR A 129 -4.39 -10.65 -0.26
N SER A 130 -4.45 -11.99 -0.25
CA SER A 130 -5.70 -12.75 -0.14
C SER A 130 -6.56 -12.36 1.06
N ARG A 131 -5.99 -12.24 2.27
CA ARG A 131 -6.72 -11.87 3.49
C ARG A 131 -7.20 -10.42 3.44
N ILE A 132 -6.42 -9.52 2.85
CA ILE A 132 -6.81 -8.12 2.68
C ILE A 132 -8.01 -8.03 1.74
N VAL A 133 -7.94 -8.70 0.58
CA VAL A 133 -9.03 -8.76 -0.39
C VAL A 133 -10.28 -9.40 0.23
N SER A 134 -10.13 -10.56 0.88
CA SER A 134 -11.26 -11.24 1.53
C SER A 134 -11.88 -10.44 2.68
N GLN A 135 -11.09 -9.67 3.44
CA GLN A 135 -11.62 -8.81 4.50
C GLN A 135 -12.52 -7.71 3.91
N VAL A 136 -12.07 -7.07 2.83
CA VAL A 136 -12.83 -6.00 2.17
C VAL A 136 -14.12 -6.52 1.53
N LEU A 137 -14.04 -7.70 0.91
CA LEU A 137 -15.17 -8.36 0.25
C LEU A 137 -16.04 -9.18 1.21
N SER A 138 -15.69 -9.23 2.50
CA SER A 138 -16.53 -9.89 3.50
C SER A 138 -17.91 -9.25 3.56
N LYS A 139 -18.92 -10.07 3.89
CA LYS A 139 -20.38 -9.87 3.71
C LYS A 139 -20.85 -8.44 3.42
N PRO A 140 -21.75 -8.25 2.43
CA PRO A 140 -22.32 -6.93 2.12
C PRO A 140 -22.91 -6.29 3.38
N THR A 141 -22.36 -5.14 3.74
CA THR A 141 -22.87 -4.25 4.79
C THR A 141 -23.01 -2.86 4.19
N GLU A 142 -23.83 -2.00 4.80
CA GLU A 142 -23.96 -0.60 4.36
C GLU A 142 -22.62 0.16 4.44
N GLU A 143 -21.67 -0.33 5.23
CA GLU A 143 -20.32 0.22 5.42
C GLU A 143 -19.23 -0.54 4.65
N GLN A 144 -19.59 -1.38 3.67
CA GLN A 144 -18.62 -2.15 2.91
C GLN A 144 -17.68 -1.22 2.12
N LYS A 145 -16.37 -1.41 2.28
CA LYS A 145 -15.36 -0.67 1.52
C LYS A 145 -15.45 -1.06 0.04
N LYS A 146 -15.30 -0.10 -0.87
CA LYS A 146 -15.15 -0.39 -2.30
C LYS A 146 -13.74 -0.92 -2.59
N LEU A 147 -13.64 -2.05 -3.28
CA LEU A 147 -12.37 -2.60 -3.75
C LEU A 147 -12.30 -2.51 -5.28
N TYR A 148 -11.22 -1.90 -5.77
CA TYR A 148 -10.86 -1.91 -7.18
C TYR A 148 -9.58 -2.72 -7.37
N VAL A 149 -9.54 -3.52 -8.43
CA VAL A 149 -8.41 -4.40 -8.77
C VAL A 149 -7.96 -4.17 -10.21
N PRO A 150 -6.68 -4.38 -10.53
CA PRO A 150 -6.12 -4.06 -11.84
C PRO A 150 -6.61 -5.02 -12.93
N ARG A 151 -6.93 -4.47 -14.10
CA ARG A 151 -7.11 -5.17 -15.36
C ARG A 151 -6.17 -4.57 -16.40
N VAL A 152 -5.32 -5.40 -17.01
CA VAL A 152 -4.40 -4.95 -18.06
C VAL A 152 -5.13 -4.99 -19.40
N GLU A 153 -5.20 -3.85 -20.08
CA GLU A 153 -5.93 -3.73 -21.36
C GLU A 153 -5.01 -4.06 -22.55
N ASP A 154 -3.75 -3.63 -22.50
CA ASP A 154 -2.81 -3.84 -23.60
C ASP A 154 -1.33 -3.82 -23.16
N ARG A 155 -0.43 -3.94 -24.13
CA ARG A 155 1.03 -3.89 -23.92
C ARG A 155 1.60 -2.47 -23.86
N ASN A 156 0.79 -1.44 -24.07
CA ASN A 156 1.16 -0.03 -24.03
C ASN A 156 1.02 0.56 -22.62
N SER A 157 1.07 -0.29 -21.60
CA SER A 157 0.91 0.09 -20.19
C SER A 157 -0.50 0.54 -19.81
N ASN A 158 -1.52 0.33 -20.67
CA ASN A 158 -2.89 0.68 -20.31
C ASN A 158 -3.47 -0.34 -19.33
N MET A 159 -3.93 0.17 -18.19
CA MET A 159 -4.53 -0.59 -17.10
C MET A 159 -5.73 0.16 -16.59
N ARG A 160 -6.80 -0.57 -16.27
CA ARG A 160 -7.97 -0.08 -15.55
C ARG A 160 -7.98 -0.62 -14.13
N MET A 161 -8.64 0.08 -13.22
CA MET A 161 -8.91 -0.41 -11.87
C MET A 161 -10.42 -0.57 -11.74
N LEU A 162 -10.90 -1.80 -11.81
CA LEU A 162 -12.33 -2.09 -11.86
C LEU A 162 -12.83 -2.60 -10.52
N ARG A 163 -14.04 -2.16 -10.14
CA ARG A 163 -14.68 -2.57 -8.91
C ARG A 163 -15.08 -4.04 -8.93
N ILE A 164 -14.76 -4.74 -7.85
CA ILE A 164 -15.25 -6.09 -7.57
C ILE A 164 -16.10 -6.11 -6.31
N SER A 165 -17.05 -7.04 -6.28
CA SER A 165 -17.97 -7.28 -5.17
C SER A 165 -17.82 -8.70 -4.59
N SER A 166 -17.20 -9.62 -5.34
CA SER A 166 -16.84 -10.96 -4.88
C SER A 166 -15.46 -11.36 -5.41
N VAL A 167 -14.81 -12.32 -4.75
CA VAL A 167 -13.60 -12.96 -5.28
C VAL A 167 -13.92 -13.73 -6.58
N ASP A 168 -15.17 -14.19 -6.73
CA ASP A 168 -15.64 -14.88 -7.94
C ASP A 168 -15.72 -13.96 -9.17
N ASP A 169 -15.57 -12.64 -8.99
CA ASP A 169 -15.46 -11.69 -10.09
C ASP A 169 -14.13 -11.79 -10.86
N LEU A 170 -13.15 -12.50 -10.29
CA LEU A 170 -11.82 -12.63 -10.83
C LEU A 170 -11.72 -13.80 -11.80
N VAL A 171 -11.23 -13.53 -13.00
CA VAL A 171 -10.97 -14.51 -14.05
C VAL A 171 -9.47 -14.61 -14.29
N ILE A 172 -9.01 -15.81 -14.64
CA ILE A 172 -7.62 -16.06 -15.00
C ILE A 172 -7.37 -15.54 -16.43
N ASN A 173 -6.39 -14.65 -16.59
CA ASN A 173 -5.94 -14.21 -17.91
C ASN A 173 -4.87 -15.14 -18.52
N SER A 174 -4.43 -14.84 -19.75
CA SER A 174 -3.43 -15.64 -20.48
C SER A 174 -2.06 -15.75 -19.78
N MET A 175 -1.79 -14.94 -18.76
CA MET A 175 -0.58 -14.96 -17.94
C MET A 175 -0.78 -15.62 -16.57
N ASN A 176 -1.90 -16.31 -16.35
CA ASN A 176 -2.29 -16.89 -15.06
C ASN A 176 -2.40 -15.87 -13.91
N ILE A 177 -2.72 -14.61 -14.25
CA ILE A 177 -2.99 -13.55 -13.29
C ILE A 177 -4.50 -13.39 -13.21
N LEU A 178 -5.01 -13.29 -11.97
CA LEU A 178 -6.41 -13.01 -11.70
C LEU A 178 -6.68 -11.53 -11.96
N GLU A 179 -7.65 -11.25 -12.82
CA GLU A 179 -8.12 -9.91 -13.14
C GLU A 179 -9.66 -9.90 -13.20
N PRO A 180 -10.32 -8.76 -12.97
CA PRO A 180 -11.77 -8.68 -13.10
C PRO A 180 -12.18 -8.77 -14.57
N SER A 181 -13.32 -9.43 -14.85
CA SER A 181 -14.02 -9.30 -16.12
C SER A 181 -14.48 -7.86 -16.37
N LEU A 182 -14.71 -7.45 -17.63
CA LEU A 182 -15.21 -6.09 -17.93
C LEU A 182 -16.63 -5.83 -17.39
N VAL A 183 -17.43 -6.89 -17.29
CA VAL A 183 -18.82 -6.85 -16.80
C VAL A 183 -18.98 -7.68 -15.53
N ASP A 184 -19.94 -7.30 -14.69
CA ASP A 184 -20.35 -8.07 -13.51
C ASP A 184 -21.21 -9.30 -13.86
N CYS A 185 -21.68 -10.03 -12.84
CA CYS A 185 -22.53 -11.21 -13.01
C CYS A 185 -23.88 -10.92 -13.67
N ASP A 186 -24.35 -9.66 -13.64
CA ASP A 186 -25.58 -9.22 -14.29
C ASP A 186 -25.33 -8.71 -15.72
N GLY A 187 -24.08 -8.75 -16.21
CA GLY A 187 -23.69 -8.22 -17.51
C GLY A 187 -23.54 -6.69 -17.57
N LYS A 188 -23.52 -6.00 -16.42
CA LYS A 188 -23.34 -4.55 -16.37
C LYS A 188 -21.86 -4.19 -16.35
N GLN A 189 -21.50 -3.06 -16.95
CA GLN A 189 -20.13 -2.55 -16.90
C GLN A 189 -19.70 -2.30 -15.45
N ARG A 190 -18.50 -2.74 -15.11
CA ARG A 190 -17.94 -2.48 -13.77
C ARG A 190 -17.56 -1.02 -13.62
N GLU A 191 -17.76 -0.49 -12.42
CA GLU A 191 -17.30 0.85 -12.04
C GLU A 191 -15.77 0.92 -12.19
N ASP A 192 -15.29 1.83 -13.05
CA ASP A 192 -13.87 2.19 -13.15
C ASP A 192 -13.55 3.26 -12.12
N VAL A 193 -12.43 3.13 -11.44
CA VAL A 193 -11.97 4.15 -10.49
C VAL A 193 -11.72 5.52 -11.15
N MET A 194 -11.39 5.55 -12.45
CA MET A 194 -11.20 6.78 -13.21
C MET A 194 -12.52 7.50 -13.53
N GLU A 195 -13.65 6.84 -13.30
CA GLU A 195 -15.02 7.35 -13.49
C GLU A 195 -15.77 7.49 -12.16
N ALA A 196 -15.13 7.17 -11.04
CA ALA A 196 -15.75 7.21 -9.72
C ALA A 196 -16.12 8.64 -9.31
N SER A 197 -17.24 8.81 -8.61
CA SER A 197 -17.69 10.14 -8.15
C SER A 197 -16.98 10.63 -6.87
N ASN A 198 -16.24 9.75 -6.20
CA ASN A 198 -15.53 10.02 -4.95
C ASN A 198 -14.10 9.51 -5.06
N PRO A 199 -13.14 10.12 -4.33
CA PRO A 199 -11.77 9.65 -4.36
C PRO A 199 -11.60 8.27 -3.73
N VAL A 200 -10.47 7.66 -4.07
CA VAL A 200 -9.91 6.50 -3.41
C VAL A 200 -9.07 6.95 -2.23
N ASP A 201 -9.19 6.27 -1.11
CA ASP A 201 -8.45 6.61 0.09
C ASP A 201 -7.05 5.98 0.13
N LEU A 202 -6.90 4.81 -0.50
CA LEU A 202 -5.73 3.94 -0.38
C LEU A 202 -5.41 3.18 -1.68
N PHE A 203 -4.14 3.16 -2.06
CA PHE A 203 -3.59 2.22 -3.02
C PHE A 203 -2.64 1.26 -2.31
N ILE A 204 -2.89 -0.04 -2.46
CA ILE A 204 -1.97 -1.11 -2.08
C ILE A 204 -1.21 -1.54 -3.34
N LEU A 205 0.09 -1.25 -3.37
CA LEU A 205 0.92 -1.31 -4.56
C LEU A 205 1.94 -2.47 -4.53
N PRO A 206 2.14 -3.19 -5.64
CA PRO A 206 3.21 -4.17 -5.78
C PRO A 206 4.50 -3.52 -6.29
N GLY A 207 5.62 -4.25 -6.15
CA GLY A 207 6.92 -3.87 -6.66
C GLY A 207 7.94 -5.00 -6.55
N LEU A 208 9.08 -4.87 -7.23
CA LEU A 208 10.22 -5.77 -7.09
C LEU A 208 11.19 -5.26 -6.01
N ALA A 209 11.44 -3.95 -5.98
CA ALA A 209 12.32 -3.31 -4.99
C ALA A 209 11.69 -2.02 -4.47
N PHE A 210 12.03 -1.68 -3.23
CA PHE A 210 11.70 -0.42 -2.59
C PHE A 210 12.89 0.11 -1.82
N ASP A 211 13.07 1.42 -1.76
CA ASP A 211 14.03 2.03 -0.84
C ASP A 211 13.32 2.89 0.21
N ARG A 212 14.06 3.32 1.23
CA ARG A 212 13.53 4.11 2.36
C ARG A 212 13.20 5.57 2.01
N SER A 213 13.42 5.97 0.76
CA SER A 213 13.01 7.28 0.23
C SER A 213 11.71 7.20 -0.59
N GLY A 214 11.02 6.06 -0.57
CA GLY A 214 9.75 5.84 -1.26
C GLY A 214 9.91 5.45 -2.74
N ARG A 215 11.13 5.25 -3.23
CA ARG A 215 11.33 4.84 -4.63
C ARG A 215 10.88 3.39 -4.81
N ARG A 216 10.22 3.12 -5.93
CA ARG A 216 9.65 1.82 -6.25
C ARG A 216 10.17 1.33 -7.59
N LEU A 217 10.68 0.11 -7.62
CA LEU A 217 11.05 -0.57 -8.86
C LEU A 217 9.97 -1.57 -9.27
N GLY A 218 9.17 -1.22 -10.29
CA GLY A 218 8.20 -2.14 -10.88
C GLY A 218 8.82 -3.22 -11.79
N ARG A 219 7.98 -4.06 -12.41
CA ARG A 219 8.40 -5.15 -13.31
C ARG A 219 8.94 -4.69 -14.67
N GLY A 220 8.78 -3.42 -15.02
CA GLY A 220 9.32 -2.80 -16.24
C GLY A 220 8.26 -2.37 -17.26
N GLY A 221 7.00 -2.76 -17.08
CA GLY A 221 5.91 -2.39 -17.99
C GLY A 221 5.19 -1.07 -17.67
N GLY A 222 5.66 -0.26 -16.72
CA GLY A 222 5.11 1.09 -16.47
C GLY A 222 3.64 1.22 -16.04
N TYR A 223 2.87 0.13 -15.96
CA TYR A 223 1.41 0.16 -15.73
C TYR A 223 0.99 1.00 -14.52
N TYR A 224 1.59 0.75 -13.35
CA TYR A 224 1.25 1.49 -12.13
C TYR A 224 1.68 2.95 -12.20
N ASP A 225 2.85 3.26 -12.76
CA ASP A 225 3.35 4.63 -12.84
C ASP A 225 2.48 5.45 -13.80
N LEU A 226 2.12 4.90 -14.96
CA LEU A 226 1.19 5.55 -15.90
C LEU A 226 -0.20 5.74 -15.27
N PHE A 227 -0.73 4.71 -14.61
CA PHE A 227 -2.04 4.76 -13.97
C PHE A 227 -2.07 5.80 -12.84
N LEU A 228 -1.09 5.77 -11.93
CA LEU A 228 -1.03 6.66 -10.77
C LEU A 228 -0.88 8.12 -11.19
N ASN A 229 -0.05 8.42 -12.20
CA ASN A 229 0.06 9.78 -12.74
C ASN A 229 -1.30 10.29 -13.26
N LYS A 230 -2.02 9.48 -14.04
CA LYS A 230 -3.37 9.81 -14.53
C LYS A 230 -4.35 10.03 -13.37
N TYR A 231 -4.34 9.15 -12.38
CA TYR A 231 -5.24 9.25 -11.22
C TYR A 231 -4.94 10.48 -10.35
N GLN A 232 -3.66 10.77 -10.08
CA GLN A 232 -3.25 11.95 -9.32
C GLN A 232 -3.67 13.24 -10.01
N GLU A 233 -3.58 13.29 -11.34
CA GLU A 233 -4.05 14.42 -12.14
C GLU A 233 -5.58 14.57 -12.07
N LEU A 234 -6.33 13.48 -12.23
CA LEU A 234 -7.78 13.48 -12.02
C LEU A 234 -8.15 14.00 -10.62
N ALA A 235 -7.49 13.49 -9.58
CA ALA A 235 -7.72 13.92 -8.21
C ALA A 235 -7.44 15.42 -8.01
N LYS A 236 -6.41 15.98 -8.67
CA LYS A 236 -6.16 17.44 -8.66
C LYS A 236 -7.29 18.21 -9.35
N GLN A 237 -7.72 17.77 -10.52
CA GLN A 237 -8.80 18.40 -11.29
C GLN A 237 -10.12 18.42 -10.51
N CYS A 238 -10.45 17.30 -9.87
CA CYS A 238 -11.63 17.16 -9.02
C CYS A 238 -11.46 17.75 -7.61
N LYS A 239 -10.29 18.32 -7.27
CA LYS A 239 -9.93 18.84 -5.94
C LYS A 239 -10.11 17.81 -4.82
N TRP A 240 -9.85 16.55 -5.13
CA TRP A 240 -9.88 15.46 -4.17
C TRP A 240 -8.61 15.40 -3.33
N LYS A 241 -8.74 14.83 -2.13
CA LYS A 241 -7.59 14.40 -1.34
C LYS A 241 -6.85 13.31 -2.10
N GLN A 242 -5.52 13.39 -2.14
CA GLN A 242 -4.70 12.33 -2.71
C GLN A 242 -4.78 11.05 -1.85
N PRO A 243 -4.82 9.87 -2.47
CA PRO A 243 -4.84 8.59 -1.77
C PRO A 243 -3.52 8.38 -1.01
N LEU A 244 -3.53 7.52 0.02
CA LEU A 244 -2.29 6.97 0.55
C LEU A 244 -1.74 5.91 -0.41
N LEU A 245 -0.46 6.01 -0.79
CA LEU A 245 0.22 5.01 -1.60
C LEU A 245 1.06 4.10 -0.71
N VAL A 246 0.56 2.90 -0.39
CA VAL A 246 1.24 1.93 0.47
C VAL A 246 1.73 0.76 -0.36
N ALA A 247 3.02 0.47 -0.32
CA ALA A 247 3.57 -0.73 -0.94
C ALA A 247 3.75 -1.86 0.07
N LEU A 248 3.49 -3.10 -0.36
CA LEU A 248 3.78 -4.30 0.42
C LEU A 248 5.12 -4.88 -0.03
N SER A 249 5.97 -5.23 0.94
CA SER A 249 7.35 -5.64 0.66
C SER A 249 7.80 -6.75 1.60
N TYR A 250 8.35 -7.83 1.05
CA TYR A 250 9.23 -8.71 1.81
C TYR A 250 10.48 -7.96 2.28
N SER A 251 11.14 -8.43 3.34
CA SER A 251 12.37 -7.79 3.85
C SER A 251 13.47 -7.71 2.79
N LEU A 252 13.61 -8.73 1.94
CA LEU A 252 14.64 -8.79 0.88
C LEU A 252 14.43 -7.79 -0.26
N GLN A 253 13.21 -7.23 -0.38
CA GLN A 253 12.87 -6.27 -1.43
C GLN A 253 13.19 -4.83 -1.02
N ILE A 254 13.52 -4.59 0.26
CA ILE A 254 13.99 -3.30 0.76
C ILE A 254 15.48 -3.20 0.47
N VAL A 255 15.85 -2.29 -0.43
CA VAL A 255 17.24 -2.04 -0.85
C VAL A 255 17.77 -0.75 -0.25
N ASP A 256 19.09 -0.56 -0.35
CA ASP A 256 19.73 0.65 0.11
C ASP A 256 19.18 1.89 -0.59
N GLU A 257 19.15 3.00 0.14
CA GLU A 257 18.71 4.28 -0.38
C GLU A 257 19.56 4.68 -1.59
N GLY A 258 18.91 5.07 -2.69
CA GLY A 258 19.61 5.43 -3.92
C GLY A 258 19.91 4.27 -4.87
N ALA A 259 19.71 3.02 -4.45
CA ALA A 259 19.90 1.86 -5.33
C ALA A 259 18.89 1.81 -6.49
N ILE A 260 17.71 2.42 -6.30
CA ILE A 260 16.68 2.52 -7.33
C ILE A 260 16.89 3.83 -8.10
N ALA A 261 17.40 3.71 -9.33
CA ALA A 261 17.38 4.82 -10.28
C ALA A 261 15.92 5.20 -10.58
N VAL A 262 15.61 6.50 -10.66
CA VAL A 262 14.26 7.02 -10.88
C VAL A 262 14.21 8.02 -12.01
N THR A 263 13.16 7.97 -12.83
CA THR A 263 12.85 8.96 -13.85
C THR A 263 11.71 9.85 -13.36
N SER A 264 11.43 10.95 -14.09
CA SER A 264 10.31 11.85 -13.79
C SER A 264 8.94 11.18 -13.81
N ASN A 265 8.83 10.01 -14.44
CA ASN A 265 7.57 9.28 -14.58
C ASN A 265 7.34 8.30 -13.43
N ASP A 266 8.37 7.94 -12.65
CA ASP A 266 8.22 6.98 -11.55
C ASP A 266 7.50 7.67 -10.37
N VAL A 267 6.42 7.05 -9.90
CA VAL A 267 5.64 7.59 -8.77
C VAL A 267 6.15 6.98 -7.46
N PRO A 268 6.64 7.79 -6.50
CA PRO A 268 7.07 7.30 -5.21
C PRO A 268 5.86 6.84 -4.37
N VAL A 269 6.12 5.90 -3.47
CA VAL A 269 5.13 5.46 -2.47
C VAL A 269 5.25 6.29 -1.20
N ASP A 270 4.15 6.43 -0.47
CA ASP A 270 4.10 7.16 0.80
C ASP A 270 4.61 6.32 1.97
N ALA A 271 4.43 5.00 1.90
CA ALA A 271 4.84 4.09 2.96
C ALA A 271 5.11 2.67 2.45
N LEU A 272 5.88 1.91 3.23
CA LEU A 272 6.03 0.45 3.09
C LEU A 272 5.38 -0.27 4.27
N VAL A 273 4.76 -1.40 4.00
CA VAL A 273 4.52 -2.43 5.02
C VAL A 273 5.44 -3.60 4.73
N SER A 274 6.21 -3.96 5.75
CA SER A 274 7.12 -5.11 5.75
C SER A 274 6.85 -5.97 7.00
N PRO A 275 7.47 -7.16 7.12
CA PRO A 275 7.35 -7.96 8.34
C PRO A 275 7.83 -7.24 9.60
N ALA A 276 8.71 -6.24 9.44
CA ALA A 276 9.20 -5.42 10.55
C ALA A 276 8.24 -4.29 10.97
N GLY A 277 7.14 -4.07 10.23
CA GLY A 277 6.17 -3.03 10.52
C GLY A 277 5.88 -2.08 9.37
N PHE A 278 5.17 -1.00 9.71
CA PHE A 278 4.84 0.13 8.84
C PHE A 278 5.98 1.15 8.83
N ILE A 279 6.43 1.55 7.64
CA ILE A 279 7.53 2.48 7.43
C ILE A 279 7.00 3.68 6.63
N PRO A 280 6.61 4.79 7.29
CA PRO A 280 6.16 6.01 6.62
C PRO A 280 7.36 6.78 6.03
N MET A 281 7.19 7.33 4.82
CA MET A 281 8.25 8.06 4.09
C MET A 281 7.78 9.41 3.55
N SER A 282 6.47 9.68 3.57
CA SER A 282 5.91 11.00 3.22
C SER A 282 5.16 11.61 4.41
N PRO A 283 4.97 12.95 4.44
CA PRO A 283 4.11 13.59 5.43
C PRO A 283 2.71 12.98 5.49
N ALA A 284 2.14 12.63 4.32
CA ALA A 284 0.82 12.03 4.24
C ALA A 284 0.73 10.66 4.95
N ALA A 285 1.83 9.90 4.98
CA ALA A 285 1.92 8.65 5.74
C ALA A 285 2.21 8.88 7.22
N LEU A 286 3.06 9.84 7.56
CA LEU A 286 3.38 10.18 8.96
C LEU A 286 2.12 10.62 9.73
N ASP A 287 1.26 11.43 9.10
CA ASP A 287 0.01 11.89 9.71
C ASP A 287 -1.03 10.77 9.92
N ARG A 288 -0.83 9.60 9.30
CA ARG A 288 -1.75 8.47 9.31
C ARG A 288 -1.17 7.22 9.99
N GLY A 289 0.09 7.28 10.42
CA GLY A 289 0.85 6.20 11.05
C GLY A 289 0.47 5.94 12.50
#